data_AF-A0A9Q4GWB0-F1
#
_entry.id   AF-A0A9Q4GWB0-F1
#
_cell.length_a   1.000
_cell.length_b   1.000
_cell.length_c   1.000
_cell.angle_alpha   90.00
_cell.angle_beta   90.00
_cell.angle_gamma   90.00
#
_symmetry.space_group_name_H-M   'P 1'
#
loop_
_entity.id
_entity.type
_entity.pdbx_description
1 polymer ?
#
loop_
_entity_poly.entity_id
_entity_poly.type
_entity_poly.pdbx_seq_one_letter_code
_entity_poly.pdbx_strand_id
1 'polypeptide(L)'
;MLQSDMKNSHGRLVFPSNFIPELDVTALDSLDTLEEVIQRDFESKAPSGTEILHRIEQGKYARRSDLLRDIAMNLFWTNRYAMTMYDKHVTRWKDVPRNREDVYIPALTPWEDGGRKVEAVREVYPTLDARWDATVEDEVFETLFDVFAHRKFHATELSAIKPTVEQILADPSQLVARITDYDPNYPVFRDEEILDVHEDVPQLEALRRWSMVLHNQFPWDRSKTELVEARELRDEDYVIVYRPKSRDVQRFIRRATAGHSGRRRAGAPAVEAKAPVRPYKPIVVRDLTVQPRILSLAVAGGEEICSNDDLIRNSAYNWSPMTAEQIVAKTGIEQRLYTFSQIEDLALKAARSALDHAGVGPEEVGAVIVATCT
;
A
#
# COMPACT_ATOMS: atom_id res chain seq x y z
N MET A 1 12.16 -11.66 0.21
CA MET A 1 12.01 -11.27 1.61
C MET A 1 12.57 -12.38 2.46
N LEU A 2 13.58 -12.09 3.28
CA LEU A 2 14.13 -13.07 4.22
C LEU A 2 13.26 -13.11 5.49
N GLN A 3 13.33 -14.22 6.23
CA GLN A 3 12.59 -14.48 7.48
C GLN A 3 12.70 -13.35 8.53
N SER A 4 13.78 -12.56 8.49
CA SER A 4 14.06 -11.43 9.38
C SER A 4 13.21 -10.19 9.11
N ASP A 5 12.64 -10.05 7.92
CA ASP A 5 12.16 -8.74 7.43
C ASP A 5 10.69 -8.47 7.82
N MET A 6 9.96 -9.47 8.32
CA MET A 6 8.57 -9.31 8.79
C MET A 6 8.43 -9.41 10.31
N LYS A 7 9.52 -9.43 11.07
CA LYS A 7 9.49 -9.23 12.52
C LYS A 7 10.28 -7.99 12.88
N ASN A 8 9.69 -7.13 13.69
CA ASN A 8 10.38 -5.95 14.20
C ASN A 8 11.34 -6.30 15.35
N SER A 9 12.08 -5.32 15.86
CA SER A 9 13.02 -5.53 16.97
C SER A 9 12.34 -6.00 18.28
N HIS A 10 11.03 -5.83 18.40
CA HIS A 10 10.20 -6.37 19.49
C HIS A 10 9.71 -7.80 19.24
N GLY A 11 10.08 -8.44 18.13
CA GLY A 11 9.67 -9.80 17.77
C GLY A 11 8.22 -9.91 17.29
N ARG A 12 7.55 -8.78 17.00
CA ARG A 12 6.16 -8.74 16.50
C ARG A 12 6.13 -8.79 14.98
N LEU A 13 5.07 -9.40 14.43
CA LEU A 13 4.85 -9.42 12.98
C LEU A 13 4.61 -8.00 12.46
N VAL A 14 5.26 -7.66 11.34
CA VAL A 14 5.08 -6.41 10.61
C VAL A 14 4.90 -6.69 9.13
N PHE A 15 3.91 -6.05 8.52
CA PHE A 15 3.57 -6.19 7.11
C PHE A 15 3.75 -4.84 6.39
N PRO A 16 4.96 -4.53 5.89
CA PRO A 16 5.26 -3.22 5.28
C PRO A 16 4.28 -2.80 4.19
N SER A 17 3.86 -3.73 3.34
CA SER A 17 2.92 -3.46 2.23
C SER A 17 1.55 -2.92 2.67
N ASN A 18 1.18 -3.09 3.95
CA ASN A 18 -0.10 -2.56 4.47
C ASN A 18 -0.06 -1.05 4.70
N PHE A 19 1.12 -0.46 4.94
CA PHE A 19 1.27 0.97 5.22
C PHE A 19 2.23 1.68 4.26
N ILE A 20 3.07 0.95 3.52
CA ILE A 20 3.84 1.41 2.37
C ILE A 20 3.23 0.73 1.14
N PRO A 21 2.30 1.40 0.42
CA PRO A 21 1.57 0.78 -0.68
C PRO A 21 2.51 0.35 -1.80
N GLU A 22 2.50 -0.95 -2.13
CA GLU A 22 3.15 -1.50 -3.32
C GLU A 22 2.10 -2.11 -4.23
N LEU A 23 2.09 -1.68 -5.50
CA LEU A 23 1.16 -2.18 -6.49
C LEU A 23 1.92 -2.98 -7.55
N ASP A 24 1.53 -4.24 -7.74
CA ASP A 24 2.03 -5.04 -8.85
C ASP A 24 1.38 -4.60 -10.17
N VAL A 25 1.99 -3.59 -10.79
CA VAL A 25 1.58 -3.05 -12.10
C VAL A 25 1.88 -4.00 -13.27
N THR A 26 2.56 -5.14 -13.05
CA THR A 26 2.80 -6.13 -14.11
C THR A 26 1.55 -6.91 -14.46
N ALA A 27 0.61 -7.02 -13.51
CA ALA A 27 -0.69 -7.65 -13.70
C ALA A 27 -1.74 -6.68 -14.29
N LEU A 28 -1.41 -5.40 -14.48
CA LEU A 28 -2.33 -4.37 -14.97
C LEU A 28 -2.13 -4.11 -16.47
N ASP A 29 -3.24 -4.21 -17.20
CA ASP A 29 -3.26 -4.10 -18.67
C ASP A 29 -3.57 -2.68 -19.17
N SER A 30 -4.28 -1.86 -18.38
CA SER A 30 -4.74 -0.51 -18.77
C SER A 30 -4.80 0.48 -17.60
N LEU A 31 -5.02 1.76 -17.91
CA LEU A 31 -5.34 2.78 -16.90
C LEU A 31 -6.66 2.47 -16.20
N ASP A 32 -7.68 2.04 -16.92
CA ASP A 32 -8.98 1.71 -16.33
C ASP A 32 -8.84 0.63 -15.23
N THR A 33 -8.01 -0.40 -15.47
CA THR A 33 -7.75 -1.45 -14.48
C THR A 33 -7.02 -0.89 -13.25
N LEU A 34 -6.07 0.03 -13.47
CA LEU A 34 -5.40 0.74 -12.39
C LEU A 34 -6.39 1.59 -11.58
N GLU A 35 -7.27 2.34 -12.25
CA GLU A 35 -8.28 3.18 -11.63
C GLU A 35 -9.26 2.35 -10.79
N GLU A 36 -9.69 1.18 -11.27
CA GLU A 36 -10.52 0.26 -10.49
C GLU A 36 -9.83 -0.21 -9.19
N VAL A 37 -8.54 -0.56 -9.27
CA VAL A 37 -7.76 -0.95 -8.09
C VAL A 37 -7.62 0.22 -7.12
N ILE A 38 -7.31 1.41 -7.63
CA ILE A 38 -7.17 2.62 -6.82
C ILE A 38 -8.50 3.03 -6.18
N GLN A 39 -9.61 2.92 -6.91
CA GLN A 39 -10.94 3.18 -6.39
C GLN A 39 -11.28 2.22 -5.24
N ARG A 40 -11.02 0.92 -5.43
CA ARG A 40 -11.25 -0.09 -4.40
C ARG A 40 -10.40 0.14 -3.16
N ASP A 41 -9.10 0.36 -3.34
CA ASP A 41 -8.13 0.35 -2.23
C ASP A 41 -7.98 1.71 -1.55
N PHE A 42 -8.17 2.83 -2.25
CA PHE A 42 -8.00 4.16 -1.66
C PHE A 42 -9.30 4.94 -1.58
N GLU A 43 -10.07 5.03 -2.68
CA GLU A 43 -11.16 6.00 -2.77
C GLU A 43 -12.42 5.58 -2.02
N SER A 44 -12.83 4.31 -2.15
CA SER A 44 -14.12 3.82 -1.63
C SER A 44 -14.29 3.93 -0.11
N LYS A 45 -13.18 4.12 0.62
CA LYS A 45 -13.14 4.13 2.09
C LYS A 45 -12.61 5.44 2.67
N ALA A 46 -11.90 6.26 1.90
CA ALA A 46 -11.29 7.49 2.38
C ALA A 46 -12.26 8.67 2.23
N PRO A 47 -12.53 9.45 3.30
CA PRO A 47 -13.30 10.66 3.16
C PRO A 47 -12.48 11.72 2.41
N SER A 48 -13.17 12.53 1.61
CA SER A 48 -12.62 13.77 1.05
C SER A 48 -12.48 14.84 2.14
N GLY A 49 -11.69 15.89 1.88
CA GLY A 49 -11.57 17.01 2.82
C GLY A 49 -12.90 17.75 3.05
N THR A 50 -13.79 17.75 2.05
CA THR A 50 -15.14 18.32 2.16
C THR A 50 -16.03 17.45 3.05
N GLU A 51 -15.92 16.13 2.96
CA GLU A 51 -16.66 15.21 3.84
C GLU A 51 -16.17 15.29 5.29
N ILE A 52 -14.86 15.43 5.51
CA ILE A 52 -14.30 15.69 6.86
C ILE A 52 -14.91 16.97 7.42
N LEU A 53 -14.86 18.08 6.68
CA LEU A 53 -15.47 19.36 7.11
C LEU A 53 -16.96 19.19 7.46
N HIS A 54 -17.73 18.51 6.60
CA HIS A 54 -19.15 18.28 6.84
C HIS A 54 -19.42 17.44 8.10
N ARG A 55 -18.57 16.42 8.37
CA ARG A 55 -18.65 15.61 9.59
C ARG A 55 -18.35 16.45 10.84
N ILE A 56 -17.40 17.38 10.76
CA ILE A 56 -17.09 18.33 11.84
C ILE A 56 -18.29 19.22 12.13
N GLU A 57 -18.85 19.87 11.10
CA GLU A 57 -20.00 20.78 11.22
C GLU A 57 -21.24 20.08 11.79
N GLN A 58 -21.38 18.78 11.56
CA GLN A 58 -22.45 17.95 12.09
C GLN A 58 -22.15 17.34 13.46
N GLY A 59 -20.97 17.57 14.04
CA GLY A 59 -20.55 16.98 15.32
C GLY A 59 -20.47 15.45 15.28
N LYS A 60 -20.10 14.86 14.13
CA LYS A 60 -20.08 13.39 13.93
C LYS A 60 -18.86 12.70 14.52
N TYR A 61 -17.81 13.44 14.86
CA TYR A 61 -16.63 12.88 15.53
C TYR A 61 -16.88 12.80 17.03
N ALA A 62 -16.82 11.60 17.59
CA ALA A 62 -17.01 11.37 19.02
C ALA A 62 -15.67 11.42 19.78
N ARG A 63 -14.58 11.00 19.14
CA ARG A 63 -13.24 10.92 19.74
C ARG A 63 -12.17 11.43 18.77
N ARG A 64 -11.02 11.83 19.31
CA ARG A 64 -9.82 12.19 18.53
C ARG A 64 -9.43 11.09 17.53
N SER A 65 -9.47 9.82 17.96
CA SER A 65 -9.13 8.67 17.11
C SER A 65 -9.94 8.59 15.82
N ASP A 66 -11.21 9.01 15.85
CA ASP A 66 -12.10 8.96 14.69
C ASP A 66 -11.66 9.98 13.63
N LEU A 67 -11.32 11.19 14.09
CA LEU A 67 -10.81 12.26 13.24
C LEU A 67 -9.40 11.94 12.70
N LEU A 68 -8.50 11.46 13.55
CA LEU A 68 -7.13 11.06 13.16
C LEU A 68 -7.15 10.03 12.03
N ARG A 69 -8.04 9.04 12.14
CA ARG A 69 -8.20 8.00 11.11
C ARG A 69 -8.67 8.60 9.79
N ASP A 70 -9.70 9.44 9.81
CA ASP A 70 -10.25 10.06 8.61
C ASP A 70 -9.21 10.96 7.92
N ILE A 71 -8.42 11.73 8.68
CA ILE A 71 -7.32 12.54 8.15
C ILE A 71 -6.27 11.63 7.50
N ALA A 72 -5.81 10.59 8.18
CA ALA A 72 -4.81 9.67 7.63
C ALA A 72 -5.31 9.01 6.33
N MET A 73 -6.55 8.51 6.31
CA MET A 73 -7.15 7.91 5.11
C MET A 73 -7.28 8.91 3.97
N ASN A 74 -7.68 10.16 4.26
CA ASN A 74 -7.71 11.24 3.26
C ASN A 74 -6.31 11.50 2.66
N LEU A 75 -5.27 11.46 3.48
CA LEU A 75 -3.89 11.69 3.05
C LEU A 75 -3.35 10.54 2.20
N PHE A 76 -3.64 9.28 2.55
CA PHE A 76 -3.34 8.12 1.69
C PHE A 76 -4.02 8.26 0.34
N TRP A 77 -5.33 8.57 0.32
CA TRP A 77 -6.07 8.79 -0.92
C TRP A 77 -5.51 9.95 -1.75
N THR A 78 -5.17 11.07 -1.10
CA THR A 78 -4.59 12.24 -1.77
C THR A 78 -3.25 11.90 -2.43
N ASN A 79 -2.49 10.95 -1.88
CA ASN A 79 -1.19 10.53 -2.40
C ASN A 79 -1.22 9.19 -3.16
N ARG A 80 -2.41 8.61 -3.43
CA ARG A 80 -2.58 7.25 -3.96
C ARG A 80 -1.66 6.90 -5.13
N TYR A 81 -1.62 7.76 -6.16
CA TYR A 81 -0.75 7.55 -7.33
C TYR A 81 0.73 7.78 -7.03
N ALA A 82 1.05 8.78 -6.21
CA ALA A 82 2.43 9.02 -5.81
C ALA A 82 2.98 7.81 -5.05
N MET A 83 2.27 7.35 -4.02
CA MET A 83 2.72 6.25 -3.16
C MET A 83 2.85 4.93 -3.90
N THR A 84 2.02 4.67 -4.90
CA THR A 84 2.02 3.38 -5.63
C THR A 84 2.91 3.37 -6.87
N MET A 85 3.11 4.51 -7.52
CA MET A 85 3.78 4.56 -8.83
C MET A 85 5.09 5.36 -8.83
N TYR A 86 5.26 6.35 -7.95
CA TYR A 86 6.34 7.33 -8.10
C TYR A 86 7.19 7.54 -6.84
N ASP A 87 8.47 7.81 -7.05
CA ASP A 87 9.34 8.47 -6.08
C ASP A 87 9.34 9.97 -6.35
N LYS A 88 9.11 10.75 -5.30
CA LYS A 88 9.16 12.21 -5.34
C LYS A 88 10.60 12.65 -5.05
N HIS A 89 11.14 13.50 -5.90
CA HIS A 89 12.43 14.13 -5.69
C HIS A 89 12.28 15.64 -5.75
N VAL A 90 12.84 16.34 -4.78
CA VAL A 90 12.99 17.79 -4.87
C VAL A 90 14.24 18.08 -5.70
N THR A 91 14.10 18.87 -6.76
CA THR A 91 15.18 19.15 -7.71
C THR A 91 15.15 20.62 -8.08
N ARG A 92 16.33 21.24 -8.13
CA ARG A 92 16.47 22.61 -8.59
C ARG A 92 16.10 22.69 -10.07
N TRP A 93 15.35 23.71 -10.46
CA TRP A 93 14.70 23.79 -11.78
C TRP A 93 15.70 23.71 -12.93
N LYS A 94 16.86 24.36 -12.82
CA LYS A 94 17.91 24.28 -13.85
C LYS A 94 18.46 22.86 -14.07
N ASP A 95 18.41 22.02 -13.04
CA ASP A 95 18.95 20.65 -13.04
C ASP A 95 17.90 19.62 -13.47
N VAL A 96 16.64 20.03 -13.68
CA VAL A 96 15.57 19.15 -14.16
C VAL A 96 15.82 18.77 -15.62
N PRO A 97 15.90 17.46 -15.96
CA PRO A 97 16.06 17.03 -17.35
C PRO A 97 14.84 17.39 -18.19
N ARG A 98 15.03 18.12 -19.29
CA ARG A 98 13.92 18.66 -20.10
C ARG A 98 13.34 17.67 -21.11
N ASN A 99 14.16 16.73 -21.59
CA ASN A 99 13.82 15.84 -22.71
C ASN A 99 13.73 14.36 -22.29
N ARG A 100 13.65 14.06 -20.97
CA ARG A 100 13.53 12.68 -20.48
C ARG A 100 12.07 12.27 -20.40
N GLU A 101 11.75 11.12 -20.98
CA GLU A 101 10.40 10.54 -20.96
C GLU A 101 10.02 9.86 -19.64
N ASP A 102 10.94 9.79 -18.68
CA ASP A 102 10.75 9.15 -17.36
C ASP A 102 10.90 10.13 -16.19
N VAL A 103 10.83 11.43 -16.48
CA VAL A 103 10.78 12.49 -15.48
C VAL A 103 9.49 13.27 -15.67
N TYR A 104 8.69 13.31 -14.62
CA TYR A 104 7.36 13.89 -14.66
C TYR A 104 7.22 15.01 -13.63
N ILE A 105 6.31 15.94 -13.89
CA ILE A 105 5.93 17.00 -12.95
C ILE A 105 4.41 17.03 -12.92
N PRO A 106 3.78 16.94 -11.75
CA PRO A 106 2.32 16.97 -11.67
C PRO A 106 1.81 18.36 -12.04
N ALA A 107 0.87 18.42 -12.98
CA ALA A 107 -0.02 19.56 -13.10
C ALA A 107 -1.02 19.53 -11.93
N LEU A 108 -1.19 20.66 -11.26
CA LEU A 108 -1.92 20.77 -10.01
C LEU A 108 -3.08 21.77 -10.13
N THR A 109 -4.19 21.47 -9.47
CA THR A 109 -5.30 22.42 -9.30
C THR A 109 -5.31 22.88 -7.84
N PRO A 110 -5.52 24.17 -7.53
CA PRO A 110 -5.56 24.65 -6.14
C PRO A 110 -6.63 23.92 -5.31
N TRP A 111 -6.35 23.74 -4.01
CA TRP A 111 -7.29 23.10 -3.10
C TRP A 111 -8.40 24.08 -2.69
N GLU A 112 -9.57 23.91 -3.30
CA GLU A 112 -10.78 24.69 -2.97
C GLU A 112 -11.09 24.63 -1.47
N ASP A 113 -11.39 25.79 -0.88
CA ASP A 113 -11.71 25.95 0.55
C ASP A 113 -10.70 25.33 1.52
N GLY A 114 -9.43 25.15 1.10
CA GLY A 114 -8.40 24.50 1.92
C GLY A 114 -8.24 25.17 3.29
N GLY A 115 -8.19 26.50 3.35
CA GLY A 115 -8.07 27.24 4.62
C GLY A 115 -9.22 26.94 5.59
N ARG A 116 -10.47 26.91 5.12
CA ARG A 116 -11.64 26.58 5.94
C ARG A 116 -11.58 25.15 6.47
N LYS A 117 -11.18 24.19 5.63
CA LYS A 117 -11.04 22.77 6.00
C LYS A 117 -9.96 22.58 7.07
N VAL A 118 -8.83 23.27 6.91
CA VAL A 118 -7.71 23.24 7.87
C VAL A 118 -8.11 23.85 9.20
N GLU A 119 -8.77 25.01 9.20
CA GLU A 119 -9.20 25.67 10.43
C GLU A 119 -10.22 24.83 11.19
N ALA A 120 -11.22 24.26 10.50
CA ALA A 120 -12.22 23.41 11.13
C ALA A 120 -11.60 22.19 11.85
N VAL A 121 -10.58 21.56 11.25
CA VAL A 121 -9.85 20.45 11.88
C VAL A 121 -9.05 20.93 13.09
N ARG A 122 -8.37 22.07 12.98
CA ARG A 122 -7.58 22.67 14.07
C ARG A 122 -8.45 23.00 15.27
N GLU A 123 -9.62 23.60 15.04
CA GLU A 123 -10.54 24.02 16.10
C GLU A 123 -11.23 22.84 16.78
N VAL A 124 -11.66 21.82 16.02
CA VAL A 124 -12.42 20.71 16.60
C VAL A 124 -11.55 19.74 17.40
N TYR A 125 -10.32 19.44 16.94
CA TYR A 125 -9.46 18.43 17.55
C TYR A 125 -9.27 18.58 19.08
N PRO A 126 -8.93 19.76 19.63
CA PRO A 126 -8.75 19.93 21.07
C PRO A 126 -10.05 19.77 21.87
N THR A 127 -11.22 19.86 21.23
CA THR A 127 -12.53 19.66 21.88
C THR A 127 -12.95 18.20 21.99
N LEU A 128 -12.27 17.31 21.24
CA LEU A 128 -12.54 15.89 21.25
C LEU A 128 -11.78 15.21 22.38
N ASP A 129 -12.46 14.30 23.08
CA ASP A 129 -11.82 13.45 24.07
C ASP A 129 -10.85 12.47 23.40
N ALA A 130 -9.71 12.24 24.05
CA ALA A 130 -8.81 11.15 23.70
C ALA A 130 -9.49 9.79 23.95
N ARG A 131 -9.16 8.81 23.11
CA ARG A 131 -9.65 7.44 23.28
C ARG A 131 -8.68 6.58 24.08
N TRP A 132 -7.39 6.77 23.85
CA TRP A 132 -6.29 6.03 24.46
C TRP A 132 -5.34 7.00 25.16
N ASP A 133 -4.04 6.90 24.89
CA ASP A 133 -3.04 7.84 25.40
C ASP A 133 -3.17 9.19 24.67
N ALA A 134 -3.52 10.23 25.42
CA ALA A 134 -3.73 11.57 24.87
C ALA A 134 -2.45 12.18 24.28
N THR A 135 -1.28 11.92 24.89
CA THR A 135 0.00 12.45 24.43
C THR A 135 0.40 11.83 23.11
N VAL A 136 0.26 10.51 22.97
CA VAL A 136 0.55 9.84 21.69
C VAL A 136 -0.46 10.25 20.61
N GLU A 137 -1.74 10.39 20.96
CA GLU A 137 -2.75 10.91 20.01
C GLU A 137 -2.44 12.35 19.56
N ASP A 138 -1.91 13.21 20.44
CA ASP A 138 -1.46 14.57 20.11
C ASP A 138 -0.24 14.52 19.17
N GLU A 139 0.76 13.67 19.43
CA GLU A 139 1.93 13.48 18.53
C GLU A 139 1.53 13.03 17.12
N VAL A 140 0.60 12.06 17.06
CA VAL A 140 0.04 11.56 15.79
C VAL A 140 -0.71 12.68 15.07
N PHE A 141 -1.50 13.47 15.80
CA PHE A 141 -2.21 14.61 15.23
C PHE A 141 -1.25 15.63 14.66
N GLU A 142 -0.25 16.10 15.42
CA GLU A 142 0.71 17.09 14.94
C GLU A 142 1.40 16.64 13.63
N THR A 143 1.79 15.37 13.56
CA THR A 143 2.43 14.80 12.37
C THR A 143 1.48 14.74 11.17
N LEU A 144 0.26 14.23 11.36
CA LEU A 144 -0.73 14.14 10.28
C LEU A 144 -1.25 15.52 9.85
N PHE A 145 -1.50 16.38 10.82
CA PHE A 145 -2.05 17.70 10.63
C PHE A 145 -1.05 18.62 9.94
N ASP A 146 0.26 18.51 10.18
CA ASP A 146 1.27 19.24 9.39
C ASP A 146 1.13 18.93 7.88
N VAL A 147 0.96 17.66 7.53
CA VAL A 147 0.76 17.24 6.13
C VAL A 147 -0.57 17.76 5.58
N PHE A 148 -1.65 17.63 6.36
CA PHE A 148 -2.99 18.06 5.95
C PHE A 148 -3.10 19.58 5.80
N ALA A 149 -2.55 20.35 6.74
CA ALA A 149 -2.62 21.80 6.81
C ALA A 149 -1.88 22.49 5.67
N HIS A 150 -0.78 21.89 5.20
CA HIS A 150 0.06 22.47 4.16
C HIS A 150 -0.26 21.96 2.75
N ARG A 151 -1.33 21.18 2.59
CA ARG A 151 -1.83 20.76 1.29
C ARG A 151 -2.22 21.97 0.44
N LYS A 152 -1.72 22.04 -0.80
CA LYS A 152 -2.03 23.13 -1.74
C LYS A 152 -2.96 22.76 -2.88
N PHE A 153 -3.14 21.48 -3.17
CA PHE A 153 -3.79 21.03 -4.41
C PHE A 153 -4.99 20.08 -4.20
N HIS A 154 -5.88 20.06 -5.18
CA HIS A 154 -7.05 19.19 -5.24
C HIS A 154 -6.68 17.75 -5.63
N ALA A 155 -7.19 16.74 -4.91
CA ALA A 155 -6.75 15.34 -5.06
C ALA A 155 -7.53 14.55 -6.12
N THR A 156 -8.79 14.94 -6.37
CA THR A 156 -9.65 14.25 -7.36
C THR A 156 -9.16 14.48 -8.78
N GLU A 157 -8.51 15.60 -9.05
CA GLU A 157 -8.06 15.99 -10.39
C GLU A 157 -6.64 15.48 -10.71
N LEU A 158 -6.04 14.70 -9.80
CA LEU A 158 -4.72 14.13 -10.03
C LEU A 158 -4.81 12.99 -11.04
N SER A 159 -4.29 13.21 -12.24
CA SER A 159 -4.03 12.14 -13.21
C SER A 159 -3.07 11.07 -12.63
N ALA A 160 -3.33 9.80 -12.94
CA ALA A 160 -2.41 8.70 -12.64
C ALA A 160 -1.08 8.89 -13.36
N ILE A 161 -1.11 9.21 -14.66
CA ILE A 161 0.07 9.53 -15.46
C ILE A 161 0.27 11.04 -15.45
N LYS A 162 1.35 11.48 -14.80
CA LYS A 162 1.75 12.89 -14.74
C LYS A 162 2.33 13.36 -16.08
N PRO A 163 2.20 14.65 -16.45
CA PRO A 163 2.89 15.21 -17.60
C PRO A 163 4.41 15.08 -17.50
N THR A 164 5.09 14.89 -18.63
CA THR A 164 6.55 15.00 -18.70
C THR A 164 6.99 16.46 -18.57
N VAL A 165 8.26 16.69 -18.28
CA VAL A 165 8.83 18.06 -18.25
C VAL A 165 8.63 18.78 -19.58
N GLU A 166 8.81 18.08 -20.70
CA GLU A 166 8.56 18.62 -22.04
C GLU A 166 7.11 19.08 -22.22
N GLN A 167 6.14 18.29 -21.74
CA GLN A 167 4.72 18.64 -21.81
C GLN A 167 4.37 19.85 -20.93
N ILE A 168 4.95 19.96 -19.73
CA ILE A 168 4.81 21.16 -18.88
C ILE A 168 5.41 22.39 -19.58
N LEU A 169 6.52 22.25 -20.29
CA LEU A 169 7.12 23.37 -21.02
C LEU A 169 6.32 23.76 -22.27
N ALA A 170 5.63 22.82 -22.90
CA ALA A 170 4.74 23.08 -24.03
C ALA A 170 3.48 23.86 -23.61
N ASP A 171 3.00 23.64 -22.38
CA ASP A 171 1.92 24.41 -21.75
C ASP A 171 2.37 24.98 -20.40
N PRO A 172 3.12 26.10 -20.40
CA PRO A 172 3.72 26.63 -19.19
C PRO A 172 2.72 27.40 -18.31
N SER A 173 1.42 27.38 -18.65
CA SER A 173 0.35 27.89 -17.79
C SER A 173 -0.05 26.90 -16.68
N GLN A 174 0.38 25.64 -16.76
CA GLN A 174 0.07 24.65 -15.75
C GLN A 174 0.71 25.00 -14.41
N LEU A 175 -0.07 24.87 -13.34
CA LEU A 175 0.41 25.09 -11.99
C LEU A 175 1.22 23.89 -11.51
N VAL A 176 2.36 24.20 -10.90
CA VAL A 176 3.28 23.21 -10.32
C VAL A 176 3.69 23.66 -8.92
N ALA A 177 4.20 22.72 -8.13
CA ALA A 177 4.71 23.02 -6.80
C ALA A 177 6.14 23.58 -6.85
N ARG A 178 6.32 24.79 -6.33
CA ARG A 178 7.64 25.39 -6.04
C ARG A 178 7.92 25.31 -4.55
N ILE A 179 9.16 24.97 -4.19
CA ILE A 179 9.68 25.00 -2.82
C ILE A 179 10.67 26.16 -2.72
N THR A 180 10.39 27.11 -1.84
CA THR A 180 11.16 28.37 -1.75
C THR A 180 12.41 28.29 -0.88
N ASP A 181 12.46 27.33 0.05
CA ASP A 181 13.55 27.14 1.00
C ASP A 181 13.76 25.64 1.26
N TYR A 182 14.49 24.98 0.36
CA TYR A 182 14.70 23.53 0.42
C TYR A 182 15.90 23.18 1.29
N ASP A 183 15.64 22.53 2.43
CA ASP A 183 16.65 21.86 3.23
C ASP A 183 16.78 20.37 2.82
N PRO A 184 17.89 19.94 2.22
CA PRO A 184 18.12 18.53 1.88
C PRO A 184 18.26 17.62 3.10
N ASN A 185 18.44 18.18 4.30
CA ASN A 185 18.51 17.44 5.57
C ASN A 185 17.19 17.52 6.36
N TYR A 186 16.09 17.93 5.72
CA TYR A 186 14.79 17.97 6.37
C TYR A 186 14.49 16.62 7.06
N PRO A 187 14.09 16.63 8.35
CA PRO A 187 13.92 15.39 9.10
C PRO A 187 12.89 14.45 8.49
N VAL A 188 13.27 13.19 8.34
CA VAL A 188 12.41 12.08 7.92
C VAL A 188 12.58 10.92 8.90
N PHE A 189 11.54 10.12 9.05
CA PHE A 189 11.64 8.88 9.82
C PHE A 189 12.42 7.84 9.02
N ARG A 190 13.32 7.11 9.65
CA ARG A 190 14.01 5.97 9.03
C ARG A 190 13.06 4.80 8.90
N ASP A 191 13.36 3.88 7.98
CA ASP A 191 12.55 2.69 7.78
C ASP A 191 12.48 1.85 9.07
N GLU A 192 13.59 1.70 9.79
CA GLU A 192 13.62 0.98 11.06
C GLU A 192 12.70 1.64 12.10
N GLU A 193 12.64 2.97 12.14
CA GLU A 193 11.78 3.70 13.07
C GLU A 193 10.29 3.43 12.77
N ILE A 194 9.92 3.33 11.49
CA ILE A 194 8.55 3.02 11.06
C ILE A 194 8.19 1.56 11.35
N LEU A 195 9.10 0.63 11.09
CA LEU A 195 8.88 -0.80 11.31
C LEU A 195 8.85 -1.16 12.80
N ASP A 196 9.68 -0.49 13.60
CA ASP A 196 9.80 -0.71 15.05
C ASP A 196 8.84 0.14 15.89
N VAL A 197 7.89 0.87 15.28
CA VAL A 197 6.83 1.57 16.03
C VAL A 197 6.17 0.59 17.01
N HIS A 198 6.06 1.03 18.26
CA HIS A 198 5.49 0.26 19.35
C HIS A 198 4.56 1.14 20.17
N GLU A 199 3.30 0.73 20.27
CA GLU A 199 2.34 1.32 21.19
C GLU A 199 1.62 0.19 21.93
N ASP A 200 1.12 0.46 23.14
CA ASP A 200 0.37 -0.53 23.91
C ASP A 200 -0.92 -0.93 23.17
N VAL A 201 -1.56 0.05 22.53
CA VAL A 201 -2.83 -0.14 21.80
C VAL A 201 -2.57 -0.39 20.31
N PRO A 202 -3.03 -1.54 19.75
CA PRO A 202 -2.85 -1.90 18.34
C PRO A 202 -3.24 -0.81 17.33
N GLN A 203 -4.40 -0.19 17.53
CA GLN A 203 -4.92 0.83 16.62
C GLN A 203 -4.08 2.11 16.65
N LEU A 204 -3.55 2.47 17.81
CA LEU A 204 -2.70 3.64 17.99
C LEU A 204 -1.33 3.41 17.36
N GLU A 205 -0.78 2.19 17.49
CA GLU A 205 0.44 1.78 16.80
C GLU A 205 0.31 1.93 15.28
N ALA A 206 -0.81 1.47 14.72
CA ALA A 206 -1.11 1.60 13.30
C ALA A 206 -1.20 3.07 12.86
N LEU A 207 -1.91 3.91 13.63
CA LEU A 207 -2.05 5.34 13.33
C LEU A 207 -0.72 6.09 13.39
N ARG A 208 0.13 5.79 14.38
CA ARG A 208 1.47 6.37 14.47
C ARG A 208 2.37 5.94 13.32
N ARG A 209 2.31 4.67 12.92
CA ARG A 209 3.03 4.19 11.75
C ARG A 209 2.55 4.90 10.48
N TRP A 210 1.24 5.07 10.31
CA TRP A 210 0.67 5.81 9.18
C TRP A 210 1.13 7.27 9.16
N SER A 211 1.17 7.95 10.31
CA SER A 211 1.59 9.35 10.37
C SER A 211 3.05 9.51 9.92
N MET A 212 3.93 8.60 10.33
CA MET A 212 5.33 8.60 9.91
C MET A 212 5.51 8.36 8.41
N VAL A 213 4.79 7.38 7.84
CA VAL A 213 4.83 7.12 6.39
C VAL A 213 4.31 8.32 5.59
N LEU A 214 3.21 8.92 6.03
CA LEU A 214 2.59 10.06 5.35
C LEU A 214 3.45 11.33 5.46
N HIS A 215 4.13 11.54 6.59
CA HIS A 215 5.16 12.58 6.74
C HIS A 215 6.27 12.41 5.70
N ASN A 216 6.83 11.20 5.60
CA ASN A 216 7.91 10.88 4.67
C ASN A 216 7.53 11.01 3.19
N GLN A 217 6.24 11.15 2.84
CA GLN A 217 5.82 11.48 1.46
C GLN A 217 6.20 12.90 1.03
N PHE A 218 6.72 13.71 1.94
CA PHE A 218 7.09 15.11 1.73
C PHE A 218 8.37 15.41 2.51
N PRO A 219 9.55 14.94 2.06
CA PRO A 219 10.84 15.17 2.73
C PRO A 219 11.35 16.62 2.57
N TRP A 220 10.52 17.60 2.93
CA TRP A 220 10.83 19.04 2.96
C TRP A 220 9.81 19.78 3.84
N ASP A 221 10.12 21.03 4.20
CA ASP A 221 9.16 21.89 4.91
C ASP A 221 7.99 22.27 3.99
N ARG A 222 6.82 21.68 4.27
CA ARG A 222 5.61 21.86 3.48
C ARG A 222 5.06 23.29 3.54
N SER A 223 5.39 24.05 4.59
CA SER A 223 5.01 25.46 4.70
C SER A 223 5.66 26.34 3.62
N LYS A 224 6.79 25.88 3.06
CA LYS A 224 7.55 26.54 1.99
C LYS A 224 7.09 26.17 0.58
N THR A 225 5.98 25.43 0.46
CA THR A 225 5.43 25.01 -0.82
C THR A 225 4.42 26.03 -1.35
N GLU A 226 4.60 26.47 -2.58
CA GLU A 226 3.70 27.37 -3.31
C GLU A 226 3.24 26.72 -4.62
N LEU A 227 2.06 27.12 -5.10
CA LEU A 227 1.63 26.81 -6.46
C LEU A 227 1.91 28.00 -7.36
N VAL A 228 2.64 27.76 -8.43
CA VAL A 228 3.01 28.78 -9.43
C VAL A 228 2.83 28.22 -10.82
N GLU A 229 2.62 29.08 -11.80
CA GLU A 229 2.66 28.63 -13.20
C GLU A 229 4.09 28.21 -13.56
N ALA A 230 4.24 27.19 -14.40
CA ALA A 230 5.57 26.72 -14.81
C ALA A 230 6.40 27.82 -15.49
N ARG A 231 5.78 28.82 -16.12
CA ARG A 231 6.48 29.99 -16.71
C ARG A 231 7.16 30.89 -15.66
N GLU A 232 6.73 30.83 -14.41
CA GLU A 232 7.25 31.67 -13.32
C GLU A 232 8.47 31.06 -12.63
N LEU A 233 8.77 29.78 -12.94
CA LEU A 233 9.91 29.07 -12.38
C LEU A 233 11.23 29.66 -12.86
N ARG A 234 12.12 29.90 -11.90
CA ARG A 234 13.48 30.38 -12.12
C ARG A 234 14.46 29.24 -11.91
N ASP A 235 15.64 29.36 -12.50
CA ASP A 235 16.69 28.33 -12.45
C ASP A 235 17.04 27.85 -11.04
N GLU A 236 16.95 28.74 -10.04
CA GLU A 236 17.26 28.44 -8.64
C GLU A 236 16.05 27.98 -7.81
N ASP A 237 14.84 28.00 -8.38
CA ASP A 237 13.65 27.47 -7.71
C ASP A 237 13.76 25.95 -7.59
N TYR A 238 13.19 25.37 -6.52
CA TYR A 238 13.09 23.93 -6.37
C TYR A 238 11.69 23.45 -6.72
N VAL A 239 11.61 22.35 -7.47
CA VAL A 239 10.35 21.72 -7.88
C VAL A 239 10.31 20.25 -7.47
N ILE A 240 9.12 19.68 -7.41
CA ILE A 240 8.92 18.26 -7.12
C ILE A 240 8.81 17.50 -8.43
N VAL A 241 9.83 16.69 -8.74
CA VAL A 241 9.81 15.77 -9.88
C VAL A 241 9.43 14.37 -9.44
N TYR A 242 8.68 13.68 -10.29
CA TYR A 242 8.20 12.33 -10.07
C TYR A 242 8.97 11.39 -10.99
N ARG A 243 9.55 10.35 -10.41
CA ARG A 243 10.20 9.25 -11.14
C ARG A 243 9.48 7.94 -10.86
N PRO A 244 9.31 7.05 -11.83
CA PRO A 244 8.70 5.75 -11.56
C PRO A 244 9.50 4.97 -10.53
N LYS A 245 8.81 4.38 -9.54
CA LYS A 245 9.44 3.55 -8.48
C LYS A 245 10.22 2.36 -9.01
N SER A 246 9.79 1.81 -10.14
CA SER A 246 10.42 0.65 -10.73
C SER A 246 10.38 0.67 -12.26
N ARG A 247 11.20 -0.18 -12.87
CA ARG A 247 11.16 -0.40 -14.32
C ARG A 247 9.81 -0.92 -14.80
N ASP A 248 9.10 -1.66 -13.96
CA ASP A 248 7.78 -2.19 -14.31
C ASP A 248 6.71 -1.09 -14.30
N VAL A 249 6.81 -0.12 -13.38
CA VAL A 249 5.97 1.09 -13.45
C VAL A 249 6.27 1.91 -14.70
N GLN A 250 7.55 2.15 -15.03
CA GLN A 250 7.89 2.86 -16.26
C GLN A 250 7.35 2.15 -17.51
N ARG A 251 7.42 0.81 -17.55
CA ARG A 251 6.84 0.02 -18.65
C ARG A 251 5.34 0.12 -18.69
N PHE A 252 4.67 0.07 -17.53
CA PHE A 252 3.22 0.25 -17.44
C PHE A 252 2.80 1.61 -17.99
N ILE A 253 3.43 2.71 -17.55
CA ILE A 253 3.15 4.07 -18.03
C ILE A 253 3.30 4.12 -19.56
N ARG A 254 4.40 3.60 -20.12
CA ARG A 254 4.60 3.59 -21.59
C ARG A 254 3.52 2.80 -22.33
N ARG A 255 3.12 1.62 -21.84
CA ARG A 255 2.06 0.80 -22.45
C ARG A 255 0.72 1.54 -22.43
N ALA A 256 0.39 2.10 -21.27
CA ALA A 256 -0.83 2.86 -21.03
C ALA A 256 -0.93 4.10 -21.94
N THR A 257 0.14 4.89 -22.05
CA THR A 257 0.18 6.08 -22.92
C THR A 257 0.17 5.72 -24.41
N ALA A 258 0.83 4.62 -24.81
CA ALA A 258 0.88 4.19 -26.20
C ALA A 258 -0.38 3.43 -26.66
N GLY A 259 -1.34 3.14 -25.77
CA GLY A 259 -2.54 2.35 -26.08
C GLY A 259 -2.25 0.88 -26.41
N HIS A 260 -1.12 0.32 -25.98
CA HIS A 260 -0.73 -1.05 -26.28
C HIS A 260 -0.97 -1.97 -25.08
N SER A 261 -1.87 -2.95 -25.21
CA SER A 261 -2.01 -4.03 -24.24
C SER A 261 -0.73 -4.87 -24.21
N GLY A 262 -0.20 -5.13 -23.01
CA GLY A 262 1.02 -5.91 -22.85
C GLY A 262 0.79 -7.36 -23.28
N ARG A 263 1.66 -7.91 -24.14
CA ARG A 263 1.72 -9.38 -24.29
C ARG A 263 2.21 -9.97 -22.97
N ARG A 264 1.36 -10.77 -22.33
CA ARG A 264 1.70 -11.58 -21.15
C ARG A 264 3.01 -12.31 -21.40
N ARG A 265 3.97 -12.16 -20.49
CA ARG A 265 5.30 -12.79 -20.60
C ARG A 265 5.09 -14.31 -20.61
N ALA A 266 5.64 -15.01 -21.61
CA ALA A 266 5.61 -16.46 -21.63
C ALA A 266 6.34 -16.98 -20.38
N GLY A 267 5.72 -17.93 -19.67
CA GLY A 267 6.33 -18.57 -18.51
C GLY A 267 7.64 -19.26 -18.88
N ALA A 268 8.47 -19.52 -17.86
CA ALA A 268 9.68 -20.31 -18.05
C ALA A 268 9.34 -21.67 -18.70
N PRO A 269 10.22 -22.21 -19.57
CA PRO A 269 9.99 -23.52 -20.16
C PRO A 269 9.86 -24.57 -19.04
N ALA A 270 8.81 -25.40 -19.14
CA ALA A 270 8.55 -26.45 -18.18
C ALA A 270 9.77 -27.38 -18.07
N VAL A 271 10.14 -27.73 -16.83
CA VAL A 271 11.12 -28.78 -16.58
C VAL A 271 10.56 -30.10 -17.10
N GLU A 272 11.41 -30.88 -17.77
CA GLU A 272 11.02 -32.14 -18.40
C GLU A 272 10.58 -33.16 -17.34
N ALA A 273 9.30 -33.54 -17.37
CA ALA A 273 8.72 -34.51 -16.45
C ALA A 273 9.29 -35.91 -16.70
N LYS A 274 9.81 -36.58 -15.67
CA LYS A 274 10.23 -37.98 -15.75
C LYS A 274 9.02 -38.91 -15.61
N ALA A 275 8.89 -39.86 -16.53
CA ALA A 275 7.83 -40.85 -16.49
C ALA A 275 7.99 -41.82 -15.29
N PRO A 276 6.89 -42.28 -14.68
CA PRO A 276 6.93 -43.29 -13.62
C PRO A 276 7.46 -44.63 -14.16
N VAL A 277 8.05 -45.44 -13.27
CA VAL A 277 8.68 -46.74 -13.58
C VAL A 277 7.68 -47.75 -14.18
N ARG A 278 6.37 -47.59 -13.90
CA ARG A 278 5.28 -48.30 -14.58
C ARG A 278 4.15 -47.32 -14.93
N PRO A 279 3.60 -47.37 -16.15
CA PRO A 279 2.48 -46.51 -16.55
C PRO A 279 1.19 -46.95 -15.84
N TYR A 280 0.54 -46.00 -15.17
CA TYR A 280 -0.82 -46.19 -14.63
C TYR A 280 -1.83 -46.11 -15.78
N LYS A 281 -2.70 -47.12 -15.91
CA LYS A 281 -3.80 -47.06 -16.90
C LYS A 281 -4.82 -46.01 -16.45
N PRO A 282 -5.37 -45.19 -17.35
CA PRO A 282 -6.49 -44.32 -17.02
C PRO A 282 -7.63 -45.14 -16.42
N ILE A 283 -8.17 -44.66 -15.29
CA ILE A 283 -9.31 -45.27 -14.60
C ILE A 283 -10.50 -44.32 -14.74
N VAL A 284 -11.64 -44.86 -15.21
CA VAL A 284 -12.91 -44.13 -15.18
C VAL A 284 -13.55 -44.35 -13.82
N VAL A 285 -13.52 -43.33 -12.96
CA VAL A 285 -13.99 -43.43 -11.57
C VAL A 285 -15.44 -43.91 -11.46
N ARG A 286 -16.29 -43.57 -12.45
CA ARG A 286 -17.71 -43.98 -12.49
C ARG A 286 -17.91 -45.49 -12.64
N ASP A 287 -16.91 -46.19 -13.19
CA ASP A 287 -17.01 -47.62 -13.51
C ASP A 287 -16.42 -48.49 -12.38
N LEU A 288 -15.90 -47.87 -11.30
CA LEU A 288 -15.34 -48.58 -10.16
C LEU A 288 -16.44 -49.17 -9.27
N THR A 289 -16.36 -50.47 -9.04
CA THR A 289 -17.21 -51.19 -8.07
C THR A 289 -16.86 -50.88 -6.61
N VAL A 290 -15.67 -50.33 -6.35
CA VAL A 290 -15.20 -49.90 -5.04
C VAL A 290 -14.84 -48.42 -5.10
N GLN A 291 -15.40 -47.61 -4.20
CA GLN A 291 -15.08 -46.18 -4.15
C GLN A 291 -13.62 -45.96 -3.72
N PRO A 292 -12.91 -44.98 -4.34
CA PRO A 292 -11.65 -44.50 -3.81
C PRO A 292 -11.81 -44.05 -2.37
N ARG A 293 -10.82 -44.37 -1.53
CA ARG A 293 -10.76 -43.92 -0.14
C ARG A 293 -9.57 -42.99 0.05
N ILE A 294 -9.72 -42.01 0.95
CA ILE A 294 -8.59 -41.23 1.43
C ILE A 294 -7.73 -42.16 2.30
N LEU A 295 -6.50 -42.41 1.87
CA LEU A 295 -5.59 -43.31 2.59
C LEU A 295 -4.96 -42.62 3.82
N SER A 296 -4.62 -41.33 3.68
CA SER A 296 -4.02 -40.51 4.74
C SER A 296 -4.26 -39.02 4.45
N LEU A 297 -4.27 -38.22 5.51
CA LEU A 297 -4.32 -36.76 5.46
C LEU A 297 -3.27 -36.21 6.43
N ALA A 298 -2.50 -35.23 5.97
CA ALA A 298 -1.58 -34.49 6.81
C ALA A 298 -1.72 -32.98 6.54
N VAL A 299 -1.39 -32.18 7.56
CA VAL A 299 -1.48 -30.72 7.52
C VAL A 299 -0.11 -30.14 7.84
N ALA A 300 0.34 -29.20 7.01
CA ALA A 300 1.48 -28.34 7.31
C ALA A 300 0.97 -26.91 7.46
N GLY A 301 0.86 -26.44 8.71
CA GLY A 301 0.52 -25.05 9.02
C GLY A 301 1.75 -24.14 9.00
N GLY A 302 1.49 -22.83 8.93
CA GLY A 302 2.51 -21.82 9.14
C GLY A 302 3.03 -21.81 10.58
N GLU A 303 4.28 -21.38 10.73
CA GLU A 303 5.01 -21.37 11.98
C GLU A 303 4.73 -20.14 12.86
N GLU A 304 4.19 -19.06 12.27
CA GLU A 304 3.94 -17.81 12.99
C GLU A 304 2.46 -17.61 13.29
N ILE A 305 2.16 -17.32 14.55
CA ILE A 305 0.82 -16.92 14.97
C ILE A 305 0.66 -15.42 14.75
N CYS A 306 -0.36 -15.05 13.99
CA CYS A 306 -0.84 -13.68 13.86
C CYS A 306 -2.19 -13.56 14.57
N SER A 307 -2.18 -12.92 15.74
CA SER A 307 -3.39 -12.62 16.49
C SER A 307 -4.21 -11.53 15.80
N ASN A 308 -5.45 -11.33 16.24
CA ASN A 308 -6.24 -10.18 15.76
C ASN A 308 -5.63 -8.84 16.17
N ASP A 309 -4.88 -8.77 17.27
CA ASP A 309 -4.14 -7.56 17.64
C ASP A 309 -2.97 -7.29 16.70
N ASP A 310 -2.22 -8.33 16.31
CA ASP A 310 -1.15 -8.21 15.30
C ASP A 310 -1.71 -7.75 13.95
N LEU A 311 -2.88 -8.26 13.58
CA LEU A 311 -3.59 -7.82 12.38
C LEU A 311 -3.94 -6.32 12.47
N ILE A 312 -4.44 -5.86 13.61
CA ILE A 312 -4.83 -4.45 13.80
C ILE A 312 -3.61 -3.53 13.84
N ARG A 313 -2.50 -3.94 14.48
CA ARG A 313 -1.21 -3.21 14.47
C ARG A 313 -0.73 -2.96 13.04
N ASN A 314 -0.99 -3.93 12.16
CA ASN A 314 -0.66 -3.87 10.75
C ASN A 314 -1.83 -3.43 9.86
N SER A 315 -2.79 -2.67 10.39
CA SER A 315 -3.95 -2.24 9.62
C SER A 315 -3.51 -1.53 8.34
N ALA A 316 -4.09 -1.95 7.21
CA ALA A 316 -3.95 -1.23 5.96
C ALA A 316 -4.91 -0.04 5.89
N TYR A 317 -4.53 0.98 5.12
CA TYR A 317 -5.34 2.19 4.87
C TYR A 317 -6.70 1.90 4.23
N ASN A 318 -6.85 0.71 3.63
CA ASN A 318 -8.06 0.23 2.99
C ASN A 318 -8.90 -0.70 3.89
N TRP A 319 -8.54 -0.91 5.15
CA TRP A 319 -9.31 -1.78 6.05
C TRP A 319 -10.36 -1.01 6.84
N SER A 320 -11.47 -1.65 7.16
CA SER A 320 -12.46 -1.08 8.07
C SER A 320 -11.93 -1.13 9.51
N PRO A 321 -12.15 -0.08 10.32
CA PRO A 321 -11.74 -0.12 11.72
C PRO A 321 -12.52 -1.22 12.45
N MET A 322 -11.79 -2.18 13.02
CA MET A 322 -12.36 -3.23 13.86
C MET A 322 -11.44 -3.49 15.05
N THR A 323 -12.03 -3.86 16.17
CA THR A 323 -11.35 -4.41 17.34
C THR A 323 -11.17 -5.92 17.19
N ALA A 324 -10.30 -6.52 17.99
CA ALA A 324 -10.08 -7.96 17.98
C ALA A 324 -11.38 -8.72 18.29
N GLU A 325 -12.16 -8.23 19.25
CA GLU A 325 -13.46 -8.81 19.62
C GLU A 325 -14.47 -8.71 18.47
N GLN A 326 -14.48 -7.59 17.76
CA GLN A 326 -15.36 -7.43 16.59
C GLN A 326 -15.00 -8.39 15.46
N ILE A 327 -13.71 -8.67 15.25
CA ILE A 327 -13.26 -9.65 14.25
C ILE A 327 -13.76 -11.04 14.65
N VAL A 328 -13.56 -11.45 15.90
CA VAL A 328 -14.05 -12.74 16.41
C VAL A 328 -15.57 -12.83 16.29
N ALA A 329 -16.30 -11.83 16.77
CA ALA A 329 -17.76 -11.83 16.74
C ALA A 329 -18.34 -11.90 15.32
N LYS A 330 -17.68 -11.29 14.34
CA LYS A 330 -18.15 -11.30 12.94
C LYS A 330 -17.72 -12.53 12.14
N THR A 331 -16.55 -13.10 12.44
CA THR A 331 -15.92 -14.09 11.56
C THR A 331 -15.65 -15.44 12.22
N GLY A 332 -15.63 -15.49 13.56
CA GLY A 332 -15.16 -16.64 14.33
C GLY A 332 -13.65 -16.86 14.29
N ILE A 333 -12.88 -15.97 13.65
CA ILE A 333 -11.43 -16.12 13.51
C ILE A 333 -10.71 -15.46 14.70
N GLU A 334 -10.06 -16.27 15.51
CA GLU A 334 -9.26 -15.81 16.67
C GLU A 334 -7.81 -15.48 16.28
N GLN A 335 -7.23 -16.28 15.37
CA GLN A 335 -5.84 -16.15 14.94
C GLN A 335 -5.64 -16.72 13.53
N ARG A 336 -4.52 -16.34 12.91
CA ARG A 336 -4.06 -16.81 11.59
C ARG A 336 -2.66 -17.39 11.72
N LEU A 337 -2.34 -18.36 10.87
CA LEU A 337 -0.97 -18.88 10.76
C LEU A 337 -0.31 -18.30 9.51
N TYR A 338 0.81 -17.62 9.72
CA TYR A 338 1.68 -17.12 8.66
C TYR A 338 2.89 -18.02 8.53
N THR A 339 3.45 -18.05 7.33
CA THR A 339 4.69 -18.76 7.05
C THR A 339 5.63 -17.88 6.26
N PHE A 340 6.91 -18.09 6.47
CA PHE A 340 7.96 -17.55 5.62
C PHE A 340 8.44 -18.54 4.56
N SER A 341 7.93 -19.78 4.62
CA SER A 341 8.21 -20.81 3.64
C SER A 341 7.46 -20.51 2.34
N GLN A 342 8.01 -20.94 1.21
CA GLN A 342 7.26 -20.90 -0.05
C GLN A 342 6.09 -21.90 0.02
N ILE A 343 5.03 -21.66 -0.76
CA ILE A 343 3.86 -22.55 -0.74
C ILE A 343 4.22 -23.97 -1.19
N GLU A 344 5.19 -24.09 -2.10
CA GLU A 344 5.73 -25.36 -2.58
C GLU A 344 6.35 -26.17 -1.45
N ASP A 345 7.06 -25.52 -0.52
CA ASP A 345 7.69 -26.18 0.62
C ASP A 345 6.65 -26.70 1.62
N LEU A 346 5.61 -25.91 1.90
CA LEU A 346 4.50 -26.33 2.75
C LEU A 346 3.71 -27.49 2.13
N ALA A 347 3.40 -27.39 0.83
CA ALA A 347 2.71 -28.45 0.10
C ALA A 347 3.54 -29.75 0.10
N LEU A 348 4.85 -29.64 -0.14
CA LEU A 348 5.76 -30.79 -0.11
C LEU A 348 5.86 -31.41 1.28
N LYS A 349 5.94 -30.59 2.34
CA LYS A 349 5.95 -31.06 3.74
C LYS A 349 4.67 -31.81 4.08
N ALA A 350 3.50 -31.28 3.72
CA ALA A 350 2.22 -31.95 3.94
C ALA A 350 2.14 -33.27 3.16
N ALA A 351 2.54 -33.28 1.89
CA ALA A 351 2.52 -34.48 1.04
C ALA A 351 3.42 -35.59 1.60
N ARG A 352 4.66 -35.27 2.00
CA ARG A 352 5.58 -36.24 2.62
C ARG A 352 4.99 -36.85 3.88
N SER A 353 4.48 -36.02 4.79
CA SER A 353 3.86 -36.50 6.02
C SER A 353 2.64 -37.41 5.76
N ALA A 354 1.85 -37.11 4.73
CA ALA A 354 0.71 -37.95 4.35
C ALA A 354 1.16 -39.32 3.83
N LEU A 355 2.20 -39.37 2.97
CA LEU A 355 2.77 -40.63 2.46
C LEU A 355 3.39 -41.46 3.58
N ASP A 356 4.14 -40.83 4.48
CA ASP A 356 4.76 -41.49 5.64
C ASP A 356 3.68 -42.11 6.54
N HIS A 357 2.59 -41.39 6.83
CA HIS A 357 1.45 -41.92 7.59
C HIS A 357 0.71 -43.06 6.87
N ALA A 358 0.66 -43.02 5.54
CA ALA A 358 0.06 -44.08 4.73
C ALA A 358 0.99 -45.31 4.61
N GLY A 359 2.28 -45.18 4.94
CA GLY A 359 3.28 -46.23 4.77
C GLY A 359 3.56 -46.55 3.30
N VAL A 360 3.43 -45.57 2.41
CA VAL A 360 3.61 -45.74 0.96
C VAL A 360 4.76 -44.89 0.44
N GLY A 361 5.49 -45.39 -0.56
CA GLY A 361 6.58 -44.68 -1.20
C GLY A 361 6.13 -43.75 -2.34
N PRO A 362 6.95 -42.76 -2.75
CA PRO A 362 6.65 -41.89 -3.88
C PRO A 362 6.46 -42.66 -5.20
N GLU A 363 7.05 -43.84 -5.34
CA GLU A 363 6.89 -44.74 -6.49
C GLU A 363 5.46 -45.32 -6.62
N GLU A 364 4.67 -45.29 -5.55
CA GLU A 364 3.29 -45.75 -5.51
C GLU A 364 2.28 -44.63 -5.82
N VAL A 365 2.77 -43.41 -6.08
CA VAL A 365 1.95 -42.24 -6.41
C VAL A 365 1.78 -42.14 -7.93
N GLY A 366 0.57 -42.36 -8.42
CA GLY A 366 0.27 -42.29 -9.86
C GLY A 366 0.01 -40.90 -10.42
N ALA A 367 -0.31 -39.93 -9.55
CA ALA A 367 -0.51 -38.54 -9.91
C ALA A 367 -0.32 -37.62 -8.69
N VAL A 368 0.16 -36.40 -8.92
CA VAL A 368 0.21 -35.32 -7.93
C VAL A 368 -0.65 -34.18 -8.44
N ILE A 369 -1.61 -33.75 -7.62
CA ILE A 369 -2.49 -32.62 -7.94
C ILE A 369 -2.27 -31.56 -6.86
N VAL A 370 -1.84 -30.38 -7.29
CA VAL A 370 -1.72 -29.19 -6.42
C VAL A 370 -2.84 -28.24 -6.82
N ALA A 371 -3.73 -27.94 -5.88
CA ALA A 371 -4.78 -26.94 -6.06
C ALA A 371 -4.38 -25.67 -5.32
N THR A 372 -4.09 -24.60 -6.06
CA THR A 372 -3.70 -23.31 -5.49
C THR A 372 -4.28 -22.14 -6.29
N CYS A 373 -4.59 -21.05 -5.58
CA CYS A 373 -4.96 -19.74 -6.13
C CYS A 373 -4.15 -18.60 -5.50
N THR A 374 -3.13 -18.94 -4.71
CA THR A 374 -2.25 -18.02 -3.99
C THR A 374 -1.05 -17.62 -4.83
#